data_AF-A0A4R5A092-F1
#
_entry.id   AF-A0A4R5A092-F1
#
_cell.length_a   1.000
_cell.length_b   1.000
_cell.length_c   1.000
_cell.angle_alpha   90.00
_cell.angle_beta   90.00
_cell.angle_gamma   90.00
#
_symmetry.space_group_name_H-M   'P 1'
#
loop_
_entity.id
_entity.type
_entity.pdbx_description
1 polymer ?
#
loop_
_entity_poly.entity_id
_entity_poly.type
_entity_poly.pdbx_seq_one_letter_code
_entity_poly.pdbx_strand_id
1 'polypeptide(L)' 'MELTDDGGTGDAQVDEAVRTLEALDGLPVHEHAPLVEQVHQVLQDRLAGEPDAPLEGGPTSSGGAAGEPGSVDGEG' A
#
# COMPACT_ATOMS: atom_id res chain seq x y z
N MET A 1 11.60 -26.14 -18.57
CA MET A 1 11.24 -24.87 -19.21
C MET A 1 11.92 -23.80 -18.38
N GLU A 2 13.00 -23.23 -18.91
CA GLU A 2 13.69 -22.10 -18.29
C GLU A 2 12.73 -20.91 -18.42
N LEU A 3 12.29 -20.33 -17.30
CA LEU A 3 11.68 -19.00 -17.35
C LEU A 3 12.85 -18.05 -17.57
N THR A 4 13.13 -17.70 -18.82
CA THR A 4 13.86 -16.47 -19.11
C THR A 4 13.03 -15.33 -18.57
N ASP A 5 13.33 -14.95 -17.34
CA ASP A 5 12.98 -13.67 -16.78
C ASP A 5 13.80 -12.66 -17.58
N ASP A 6 13.17 -12.01 -18.57
CA ASP A 6 13.78 -10.99 -19.43
C ASP A 6 14.18 -9.71 -18.65
N GLY A 7 14.31 -9.78 -17.32
CA GLY A 7 14.68 -8.70 -16.41
C GLY A 7 13.53 -7.75 -16.05
N GLY A 8 12.31 -8.05 -16.48
CA GLY A 8 11.10 -7.32 -16.16
C GLY A 8 10.31 -7.97 -15.02
N THR A 9 9.48 -7.18 -14.35
CA THR A 9 8.62 -7.65 -13.24
C THR A 9 7.46 -8.53 -13.71
N GLY A 10 7.24 -8.62 -15.03
CA GLY A 10 6.09 -9.30 -15.63
C GLY A 10 4.81 -8.47 -15.60
N ASP A 11 4.83 -7.28 -14.99
CA ASP A 11 3.74 -6.32 -14.99
C ASP A 11 4.14 -5.08 -15.79
N ALA A 12 3.47 -4.87 -16.93
CA ALA A 12 3.81 -3.79 -17.85
C ALA A 12 3.66 -2.39 -17.25
N GLN A 13 2.76 -2.21 -16.27
CA GLN A 13 2.60 -0.93 -15.59
C GLN A 13 3.75 -0.69 -14.60
N VAL A 14 4.15 -1.73 -13.86
CA VAL A 14 5.31 -1.65 -12.96
C VAL A 14 6.58 -1.42 -13.76
N ASP A 15 6.79 -2.13 -14.87
CA ASP A 15 7.97 -1.99 -15.72
C ASP A 15 8.09 -0.58 -16.33
N GLU A 16 6.98 0.02 -16.77
CA GLU A 16 6.96 1.40 -17.26
C GLU A 16 7.21 2.42 -16.15
N ALA A 17 6.63 2.21 -14.96
CA ALA A 17 6.84 3.08 -13.81
C ALA A 17 8.32 3.06 -13.36
N VAL A 18 8.97 1.89 -13.38
CA VAL A 18 10.40 1.74 -13.10
C VAL A 18 11.25 2.40 -14.18
N ARG A 19 10.91 2.21 -15.47
CA ARG A 19 11.60 2.88 -16.59
C ARG A 19 11.52 4.41 -16.47
N THR A 20 10.41 4.94 -15.97
CA THR A 20 10.24 6.39 -15.73
C THR A 20 11.27 6.93 -14.73
N LEU A 21 11.72 6.13 -13.75
CA LEU A 21 12.78 6.52 -12.81
C LEU A 21 14.16 6.65 -13.47
N GLU A 22 14.41 6.00 -14.62
CA GLU A 22 15.67 6.16 -15.36
C GLU A 22 15.88 7.61 -15.84
N ALA A 23 14.78 8.37 -16.01
CA ALA A 23 14.84 9.78 -16.37
C ALA A 23 15.46 10.67 -15.28
N LEU A 24 15.50 10.21 -14.02
CA LEU A 24 16.06 10.98 -12.89
C LEU A 24 17.55 11.30 -13.07
N ASP A 25 18.31 10.42 -13.73
CA ASP A 25 19.74 10.61 -13.99
C ASP A 25 20.02 11.91 -14.78
N GLY A 26 19.11 12.28 -15.68
CA GLY A 26 19.20 13.49 -16.49
C GLY A 26 18.55 14.73 -15.88
N LEU A 27 17.83 14.61 -14.75
CA LEU A 27 17.07 15.69 -14.15
C LEU A 27 17.79 16.30 -12.93
N PRO A 28 17.62 17.60 -12.67
CA PRO A 28 18.14 18.19 -11.45
C PRO A 28 17.39 17.64 -10.23
N VAL A 29 18.09 17.49 -9.10
CA VAL A 29 17.59 16.80 -7.89
C VAL A 29 16.25 17.34 -7.36
N HIS A 30 15.95 18.63 -7.57
CA HIS A 30 14.67 19.21 -7.14
C HIS A 30 13.47 18.69 -7.94
N GLU A 31 13.69 18.18 -9.15
CA GLU A 31 12.67 17.56 -10.00
C GLU A 31 12.48 16.07 -9.65
N HIS A 32 13.32 15.49 -8.79
CA HIS A 32 13.24 14.06 -8.46
C HIS A 32 12.03 13.73 -7.59
N ALA A 33 11.74 14.57 -6.60
CA ALA A 33 10.62 14.38 -5.68
C ALA A 33 9.26 14.20 -6.39
N PRO A 34 8.81 15.11 -7.27
CA PRO A 34 7.52 14.96 -7.94
C PRO A 34 7.46 13.71 -8.84
N LEU A 35 8.58 13.32 -9.46
CA LEU A 35 8.62 12.13 -10.33
C LEU A 35 8.57 10.83 -9.51
N VAL A 36 9.27 10.77 -8.38
CA VAL A 36 9.20 9.62 -7.46
C VAL A 36 7.81 9.49 -6.85
N GLU A 37 7.16 10.59 -6.46
CA GLU A 37 5.79 10.56 -5.96
C GLU A 37 4.80 10.06 -7.01
N GLN A 38 4.94 10.47 -8.27
CA GLN A 38 4.12 9.97 -9.38
C GLN A 38 4.25 8.45 -9.53
N VAL A 39 5.49 7.95 -9.62
CA VAL A 39 5.75 6.50 -9.72
C VAL A 39 5.17 5.75 -8.51
N HIS A 40 5.32 6.31 -7.31
CA HIS A 40 4.76 5.71 -6.11
C HIS A 40 3.23 5.60 -6.16
N GLN A 41 2.52 6.62 -6.65
CA GLN A 41 1.06 6.59 -6.81
C GLN A 41 0.61 5.54 -7.81
N VAL A 42 1.29 5.41 -8.95
CA VAL A 42 1.00 4.37 -9.97
C VAL A 42 1.15 2.98 -9.37
N LEU A 43 2.24 2.74 -8.63
CA LEU A 43 2.48 1.44 -7.99
C LEU A 43 1.45 1.14 -6.89
N GLN A 44 1.04 2.15 -6.12
CA GLN A 44 -0.02 1.99 -5.11
C GLN A 44 -1.36 1.65 -5.74
N ASP A 45 -1.75 2.34 -6.81
CA ASP A 45 -2.99 2.07 -7.54
C ASP A 45 -2.99 0.63 -8.09
N ARG A 46 -1.85 0.22 -8.66
CA ARG A 46 -1.70 -1.14 -9.18
C ARG A 46 -1.86 -2.20 -8.10
N LEU A 47 -1.27 -1.99 -6.93
CA LEU A 47 -1.37 -2.89 -5.78
C LEU A 47 -2.78 -2.91 -5.17
N ALA A 48 -3.44 -1.75 -5.11
CA ALA A 48 -4.80 -1.64 -4.61
C ALA A 48 -5.84 -2.25 -5.58
N GLY A 49 -5.52 -2.32 -6.88
CA GLY A 49 -6.33 -2.96 -7.91
C GLY A 49 -6.19 -4.49 -7.96
N GLU A 50 -5.21 -5.09 -7.27
CA GLU A 50 -5.20 -6.53 -7.05
C GLU A 50 -6.27 -6.85 -6.01
N PRO A 51 -7.26 -7.71 -6.31
CA PRO A 51 -8.17 -8.17 -5.28
C PRO A 51 -7.30 -8.83 -4.22
N ASP A 52 -7.27 -8.22 -3.03
CA ASP A 52 -6.76 -8.82 -1.80
C ASP A 52 -7.35 -10.23 -1.78
N ALA A 53 -6.53 -11.22 -2.17
CA ALA A 53 -6.93 -12.61 -2.05
C ALA A 53 -7.26 -12.71 -0.57
N PRO A 54 -8.54 -12.98 -0.22
CA PRO A 54 -9.03 -12.70 1.10
C PRO A 54 -8.08 -13.36 2.06
N LEU A 55 -7.42 -12.56 2.89
CA LEU A 55 -6.73 -13.06 4.06
C LEU A 55 -7.82 -13.83 4.83
N GLU A 56 -7.91 -15.15 4.64
CA GLU A 56 -8.75 -16.04 5.43
C GLU A 56 -8.21 -15.99 6.87
N GLY A 57 -8.61 -14.94 7.58
CA GLY A 57 -7.92 -14.46 8.77
C GLY A 57 -8.60 -13.27 9.44
N GLY A 58 -9.93 -13.14 9.29
CA GLY A 58 -10.87 -12.61 10.28
C GLY A 58 -10.71 -11.15 10.78
N PRO A 59 -11.72 -10.28 10.59
CA PRO A 59 -11.84 -9.08 11.39
C PRO A 59 -12.37 -9.47 12.78
N THR A 60 -11.51 -9.68 13.77
CA THR A 60 -11.93 -9.37 15.14
C THR A 60 -11.68 -7.89 15.38
N SER A 61 -12.49 -7.08 14.71
CA SER A 61 -12.90 -5.81 15.28
C SER A 61 -13.62 -6.16 16.59
N SER A 62 -12.87 -6.30 17.68
CA SER A 62 -13.42 -6.39 19.01
C SER A 62 -13.86 -4.98 19.41
N GLY A 63 -14.89 -4.49 18.71
CA GLY A 63 -15.74 -3.40 19.16
C GLY A 63 -16.45 -3.81 20.45
N GLY A 64 -16.58 -2.85 21.36
CA GLY A 64 -16.91 -3.09 22.76
C GLY A 64 -18.29 -3.67 23.03
N ALA A 65 -18.37 -4.37 24.16
CA ALA A 65 -19.50 -4.35 25.10
C ALA A 65 -19.11 -5.17 26.34
N ALA A 66 -18.92 -4.52 27.49
CA ALA A 66 -19.37 -5.00 28.81
C ALA A 66 -18.80 -4.13 29.94
N GLY A 67 -19.70 -3.62 30.78
CA GLY A 67 -19.39 -3.38 32.19
C GLY A 67 -19.45 -1.92 32.61
N GLU A 68 -20.66 -1.41 32.79
CA GLU A 68 -20.97 -0.42 33.82
C GLU A 68 -20.56 -0.98 35.21
N PRO A 69 -19.79 -0.25 36.04
CA PRO A 69 -19.94 -0.37 37.48
C PRO A 69 -20.53 0.93 38.04
N GLY A 70 -21.75 0.82 38.57
CA GLY A 70 -22.53 1.93 39.11
C GLY A 70 -21.76 2.79 40.10
N SER A 71 -21.85 4.12 39.89
CA SER A 71 -21.60 5.08 40.95
C SER A 71 -22.67 4.89 42.02
N VAL A 72 -22.21 4.46 43.19
CA VAL A 72 -22.99 4.34 44.42
C VAL A 72 -23.50 5.73 44.85
N ASP A 73 -24.81 5.92 44.81
CA ASP A 73 -25.50 6.96 45.57
C ASP A 73 -25.70 6.43 47.00
N GLY A 74 -25.14 7.14 47.96
CA GLY A 74 -25.19 6.80 49.38
C GLY A 74 -25.12 8.06 50.22
N GLU A 75 -26.27 8.72 50.38
CA GLU A 75 -26.54 9.70 51.41
C GLU A 75 -26.52 9.06 52.81
N GLY A 76 -25.98 9.78 53.80
CA GLY A 76 -25.95 9.42 55.22
C GLY A 76 -25.08 10.34 56.06
#